data_AF-A0A974WGC3-F1
#
_entry.id   AF-A0A974WGC3-F1
#
_cell.length_a   1.000
_cell.length_b   1.000
_cell.length_c   1.000
_cell.angle_alpha   90.00
_cell.angle_beta   90.00
_cell.angle_gamma   90.00
#
_symmetry.space_group_name_H-M   'P 1'
#
loop_
_entity.id
_entity.type
_entity.pdbx_description
1 polymer ?
#
loop_
_entity_poly.entity_id
_entity_poly.type
_entity_poly.pdbx_seq_one_letter_code
_entity_poly.pdbx_strand_id
1 'polypeptide(L)' 'MKYITKELKPGILEIELKAENAIETNLLNRTDRDRDELIDVYYQDAVSKYNSNYELLQIIDISKWPTKAVVKYEVVKGIK' A
#
# COMPACT_ATOMS: atom_id res chain seq x y z
N MET A 1 2.36 12.13 0.03
CA MET A 1 2.90 10.87 0.56
C MET A 1 3.39 10.09 -0.61
N LYS A 2 4.68 9.73 -0.60
CA LYS A 2 5.30 8.94 -1.65
C LYS A 2 5.21 7.47 -1.31
N TYR A 3 5.17 6.65 -2.34
CA TYR A 3 5.28 5.21 -2.20
C TYR A 3 6.40 4.68 -3.09
N ILE A 4 7.02 3.60 -2.66
CA ILE A 4 7.96 2.81 -3.45
C ILE A 4 7.41 1.39 -3.46
N THR A 5 7.30 0.82 -4.66
CA THR A 5 6.76 -0.52 -4.89
C THR A 5 7.84 -1.43 -5.45
N LYS A 6 7.90 -2.67 -4.95
CA LYS A 6 8.78 -3.72 -5.47
C LYS A 6 8.01 -5.02 -5.59
N GLU A 7 7.91 -5.57 -6.80
CA GLU A 7 7.36 -6.91 -7.01
C GLU A 7 8.32 -7.94 -6.41
N LEU A 8 7.85 -8.72 -5.43
CA LEU A 8 8.65 -9.78 -4.80
C LEU A 8 8.50 -11.09 -5.57
N LYS A 9 7.29 -11.36 -6.05
CA LYS A 9 6.91 -12.47 -6.93
C LYS A 9 5.58 -12.12 -7.61
N PRO A 10 5.20 -12.79 -8.70
CA PRO A 10 3.94 -12.51 -9.39
C PRO A 10 2.74 -12.50 -8.42
N GLY A 11 2.01 -11.38 -8.39
CA GLY A 11 0.84 -11.17 -7.52
C GLY A 11 1.14 -10.72 -6.09
N ILE A 12 2.41 -10.53 -5.72
CA ILE A 12 2.84 -10.03 -4.40
C ILE A 12 3.74 -8.79 -4.55
N LEU A 13 3.30 -7.69 -3.95
CA LEU A 13 3.98 -6.41 -3.97
C LEU A 13 4.44 -6.02 -2.56
N GLU A 14 5.68 -5.58 -2.43
CA GLU A 14 6.13 -4.84 -1.25
C GLU A 14 5.92 -3.35 -1.50
N ILE A 15 5.22 -2.68 -0.57
CA ILE A 15 4.97 -1.23 -0.63
C ILE A 15 5.58 -0.57 0.60
N GLU A 16 6.43 0.42 0.35
CA GLU A 16 7.00 1.30 1.37
C GLU A 16 6.41 2.71 1.22
N LEU A 17 5.71 3.18 2.25
CA LEU A 17 5.17 4.53 2.33
C LEU A 17 6.19 5.47 2.99
N LYS A 18 6.46 6.61 2.34
CA LYS A 18 7.33 7.67 2.83
C LYS A 18 6.54 8.97 2.96
N ALA A 19 6.47 9.47 4.19
CA ALA A 19 5.96 10.82 4.44
C ALA A 19 6.87 11.86 3.79
N GLU A 20 6.26 12.84 3.13
CA GLU A 20 6.95 13.96 2.48
C GLU A 20 6.88 15.24 3.30
N ASN A 21 6.02 15.26 4.32
CA ASN A 21 5.81 16.42 5.18
C ASN A 21 5.47 16.01 6.62
N ALA A 22 5.52 16.96 7.54
CA ALA A 22 5.28 16.72 8.97
C ALA A 22 3.87 16.21 9.28
N ILE A 23 2.86 16.56 8.46
CA ILE A 23 1.48 16.11 8.63
C ILE A 23 1.40 14.59 8.35
N GLU A 24 2.00 14.15 7.25
CA GLU A 24 2.10 12.73 6.88
C GLU A 24 2.93 11.93 7.87
N THR A 25 4.02 12.50 8.40
CA THR A 25 4.83 11.85 9.44
C THR A 25 4.01 11.63 10.71
N ASN A 26 3.23 12.63 11.14
CA ASN A 26 2.33 12.48 12.29
C ASN A 26 1.23 11.44 12.02
N LEU A 27 0.72 11.40 10.79
CA LEU A 27 -0.18 10.35 10.33
C LEU A 27 0.49 8.98 10.43
N LEU A 28 1.75 8.82 10.04
CA LEU A 28 2.48 7.55 10.13
C LEU A 28 2.85 7.14 11.56
N ASN A 29 3.01 8.09 12.47
CA ASN A 29 3.42 7.81 13.85
C ASN A 29 2.26 7.66 14.85
N ARG A 30 1.01 7.91 14.42
CA ARG A 30 -0.16 7.71 15.29
C ARG A 30 -0.56 6.22 15.37
N THR A 31 -0.90 5.79 16.58
CA THR A 31 -1.45 4.47 16.91
C THR A 31 -2.90 4.63 17.35
N ASP A 32 -3.82 4.70 16.39
CA ASP A 32 -5.27 4.69 16.63
C ASP A 32 -5.94 3.76 15.61
N ARG A 33 -7.07 3.15 15.97
CA ARG A 33 -7.77 2.12 15.15
C ARG A 33 -8.36 2.66 13.84
N ASP A 34 -8.78 3.93 13.78
CA ASP A 34 -9.34 4.57 12.58
C ASP A 34 -8.33 4.72 11.43
N ARG A 35 -7.10 4.29 11.68
CA ARG A 35 -5.97 4.42 10.78
C ARG A 35 -5.83 3.26 9.81
N ASP A 36 -6.34 2.09 10.15
CA ASP A 36 -6.17 0.89 9.34
C ASP A 36 -6.87 1.07 7.98
N GLU A 37 -8.11 1.58 7.97
CA GLU A 37 -8.84 1.90 6.74
C GLU A 37 -8.13 2.99 5.91
N LEU A 38 -7.59 4.02 6.57
CA LEU A 38 -6.89 5.10 5.87
C LEU A 38 -5.57 4.61 5.23
N ILE A 39 -4.82 3.77 5.93
CA ILE A 39 -3.58 3.18 5.42
C ILE A 39 -3.89 2.21 4.27
N ASP A 40 -4.98 1.43 4.38
CA ASP A 40 -5.45 0.54 3.32
C ASP A 40 -5.73 1.32 2.02
N VAL A 41 -6.36 2.49 2.11
CA VAL A 41 -6.59 3.37 0.95
C VAL A 41 -5.28 3.80 0.29
N TYR A 42 -4.25 4.14 1.08
CA TYR A 42 -2.94 4.49 0.53
C TYR A 42 -2.24 3.31 -0.14
N TYR A 43 -2.37 2.10 0.40
CA TYR A 43 -1.84 0.90 -0.24
C TYR A 43 -2.61 0.55 -1.51
N GLN A 44 -3.94 0.70 -1.53
CA GLN A 44 -4.76 0.55 -2.73
C GLN A 44 -4.33 1.53 -3.83
N ASP A 45 -4.19 2.81 -3.50
CA ASP A 45 -3.73 3.84 -4.45
C ASP A 45 -2.32 3.52 -5.00
N ALA A 46 -1.41 3.04 -4.14
CA ALA A 46 -0.07 2.63 -4.57
C ALA A 46 -0.10 1.42 -5.52
N VAL A 47 -0.94 0.42 -5.26
CA VAL A 47 -1.14 -0.74 -6.17
C VAL A 47 -1.71 -0.28 -7.51
N SER A 48 -2.77 0.53 -7.50
CA SER A 48 -3.42 1.02 -8.72
C SER A 48 -2.52 1.94 -9.55
N LYS A 49 -1.64 2.72 -8.92
CA LYS A 49 -0.68 3.55 -9.66
C LYS A 49 0.56 2.79 -10.13
N TYR A 50 0.98 1.73 -9.42
CA TYR A 50 2.04 0.85 -9.90
C TYR A 50 1.65 0.16 -11.21
N ASN A 51 0.38 -0.24 -11.33
CA ASN A 51 -0.24 -0.67 -12.58
C ASN A 51 -1.75 -0.46 -12.49
N SER A 52 -2.31 0.31 -13.44
CA SER A 52 -3.75 0.67 -13.46
C SER A 52 -4.71 -0.51 -13.55
N ASN A 53 -4.21 -1.73 -13.78
CA ASN A 53 -4.99 -2.95 -13.90
C ASN A 53 -4.96 -3.84 -12.65
N TYR A 54 -4.50 -3.34 -11.49
CA TYR A 54 -4.39 -4.15 -10.29
C TYR A 54 -5.44 -3.78 -9.24
N GLU A 55 -5.93 -4.81 -8.54
CA GLU A 55 -6.80 -4.70 -7.38
C GLU A 55 -6.12 -5.30 -6.14
N LEU A 56 -6.14 -4.57 -5.03
CA LEU A 56 -5.60 -5.05 -3.75
C LEU A 56 -6.56 -6.07 -3.16
N LEU A 57 -6.10 -7.31 -2.99
CA LEU A 57 -6.91 -8.36 -2.40
C LEU A 57 -6.78 -8.38 -0.87
N GLN A 58 -5.54 -8.28 -0.37
CA GLN A 58 -5.25 -8.42 1.05
C GLN A 58 -3.84 -7.96 1.38
N ILE A 59 -3.64 -7.38 2.56
CA ILE A 59 -2.32 -7.23 3.19
C ILE A 59 -1.91 -8.55 3.85
N ILE A 60 -0.81 -9.16 3.38
CA ILE A 60 -0.38 -10.50 3.81
C ILE A 60 0.75 -10.50 4.84
N ASP A 61 1.52 -9.40 4.93
CA ASP A 61 2.52 -9.23 5.97
C ASP A 61 2.75 -7.75 6.26
N ILE A 62 3.08 -7.47 7.51
CA ILE A 62 3.24 -6.13 8.03
C ILE A 62 4.49 -6.05 8.90
N SER A 63 5.65 -5.98 8.23
CA SER A 63 6.94 -5.87 8.91
C SER A 63 7.11 -4.57 9.69
N LYS A 64 6.51 -3.45 9.25
CA LYS A 64 6.59 -2.14 9.92
C LYS A 64 5.33 -1.31 9.67
N TRP A 65 4.13 -1.84 9.99
CA TRP A 65 2.88 -1.06 9.92
C TRP A 65 3.15 0.28 10.58
N PRO A 66 2.88 1.40 9.92
CA PRO A 66 2.20 1.62 8.62
C PRO A 66 3.12 1.89 7.42
N THR A 67 4.42 1.87 7.65
CA THR A 67 5.43 2.37 6.71
C THR A 67 5.76 1.34 5.65
N LYS A 68 5.55 0.07 5.95
CA LYS A 68 5.87 -1.04 5.08
C LYS A 68 4.83 -2.16 5.20
N ALA A 69 4.28 -2.57 4.06
CA ALA A 69 3.37 -3.70 3.97
C ALA A 69 3.71 -4.55 2.75
N VAL A 70 3.43 -5.85 2.86
CA VAL A 70 3.42 -6.77 1.74
C VAL A 70 1.96 -7.06 1.42
N VAL A 71 1.57 -6.78 0.18
CA VAL A 71 0.19 -6.93 -0.28
C VAL A 71 0.10 -7.99 -1.36
N LYS A 72 -0.98 -8.75 -1.33
CA LYS A 72 -1.42 -9.59 -2.42
C LYS A 72 -2.33 -8.77 -3.31
N TYR A 73 -2.02 -8.72 -4.60
CA TYR A 73 -2.84 -8.08 -5.61
C TYR A 73 -3.16 -9.09 -6.72
N GLU A 74 -4.22 -8.82 -7.46
CA GLU A 74 -4.55 -9.55 -8.66
C GLU A 74 -4.58 -8.61 -9.86
N VAL A 75 -4.20 -9.13 -11.02
CA VAL A 75 -4.38 -8.42 -12.29
C VAL A 75 -5.85 -8.53 -12.67
N VAL A 76 -6.57 -7.42 -12.52
CA VAL A 76 -7.87 -7.26 -13.14
C VAL A 76 -7.59 -7.21 -14.64
N LYS A 77 -7.81 -8.35 -15.31
CA LYS A 77 -7.80 -8.36 -16.77
C LYS A 77 -8.92 -7.43 -17.22
N GLY A 78 -8.55 -6.20 -17.55
CA GLY A 78 -9.40 -5.31 -18.30
C GLY A 78 -9.87 -6.06 -19.54
N ILE A 79 -11.18 -6.28 -19.60
CA ILE A 79 -11.87 -6.64 -20.83
C ILE A 79 -11.53 -5.54 -21.83
N LYS A 80 -10.71 -5.87 -22.84
CA LYS A 80 -10.43 -5.16 -24.11
C LYS A 80 -10.28 -3.64 -24.07
#